data_AF-K7QTQ6-F1
#
_entry.id   AF-K7QTQ6-F1
#
_cell.length_a   1.000
_cell.length_b   1.000
_cell.length_c   1.000
_cell.angle_alpha   90.00
_cell.angle_beta   90.00
_cell.angle_gamma   90.00
#
_symmetry.space_group_name_H-M   'P 1'
#
loop_
_entity.id
_entity.type
_entity.pdbx_description
1 polymer ?
#
loop_
_entity_poly.entity_id
_entity_poly.type
_entity_poly.pdbx_seq_one_letter_code
_entity_poly.pdbx_strand_id
1 'polypeptide(L)'
;GVGKTTFAGYIRDYIREECREEKLFDTITCIHVTETFSVGDIFHDMLNDITGDRHSNISDCVELEDKLKEALHDKRFFLILDDVWVKNRNDQQLEELLSPLNVGMKGSKVLVTARTKDAMLCADRPIKMPDFDKEHYLNMFMHY
;
A
#
# COMPACT_ATOMS: atom_id res chain seq x y z
N GLY A 1 10.05 13.23 10.27
CA GLY A 1 9.42 12.70 9.04
C GLY A 1 8.89 13.85 8.22
N VAL A 2 8.88 13.71 6.89
CA VAL A 2 8.35 14.69 5.92
C VAL A 2 6.91 14.35 5.53
N GLY A 3 6.03 14.05 6.50
CA GLY A 3 4.57 13.93 6.27
C GLY A 3 4.05 12.82 5.35
N LYS A 4 4.89 11.92 4.81
CA LYS A 4 4.49 10.83 3.89
C LYS A 4 3.34 9.96 4.41
N THR A 5 3.44 9.45 5.63
CA THR A 5 2.40 8.64 6.28
C THR A 5 1.09 9.43 6.46
N THR A 6 1.19 10.71 6.79
CA THR A 6 0.02 11.58 6.93
C THR A 6 -0.67 11.79 5.59
N PHE A 7 0.12 11.99 4.52
CA PHE A 7 -0.41 12.09 3.17
C PHE A 7 -1.02 10.77 2.67
N ALA A 8 -0.42 9.62 2.98
CA ALA A 8 -0.99 8.31 2.68
C ALA A 8 -2.38 8.14 3.32
N GLY A 9 -2.52 8.51 4.59
CA GLY A 9 -3.81 8.53 5.29
C GLY A 9 -4.81 9.46 4.62
N TYR A 10 -4.41 10.69 4.31
CA TYR A 10 -5.28 11.65 3.61
C TYR A 10 -5.76 11.13 2.25
N ILE A 11 -4.86 10.57 1.43
CA ILE A 11 -5.23 9.99 0.14
C ILE A 11 -6.20 8.83 0.30
N ARG A 12 -5.99 7.96 1.29
CA ARG A 12 -6.92 6.87 1.59
C ARG A 12 -8.31 7.40 1.90
N ASP A 13 -8.41 8.40 2.78
CA ASP A 13 -9.68 8.93 3.24
C ASP A 13 -10.39 9.70 2.11
N TYR A 14 -9.65 10.52 1.36
CA TYR A 14 -10.14 11.20 0.17
C TYR A 14 -10.67 10.22 -0.89
N ILE A 15 -9.92 9.16 -1.22
CA ILE A 15 -10.37 8.14 -2.19
C ILE A 15 -11.61 7.42 -1.66
N ARG A 16 -11.68 7.10 -0.36
CA ARG A 16 -12.87 6.46 0.23
C ARG A 16 -14.11 7.34 0.13
N GLU A 17 -13.98 8.65 0.28
CA GLU A 17 -15.09 9.59 0.19
C GLU A 17 -15.51 9.82 -1.27
N GLU A 18 -14.58 10.23 -2.13
CA GLU A 18 -14.87 10.59 -3.52
C GLU A 18 -15.25 9.38 -4.38
N CYS A 19 -14.60 8.24 -4.17
CA CYS A 19 -14.89 7.03 -4.95
C CYS A 19 -16.13 6.29 -4.43
N ARG A 20 -16.78 6.77 -3.35
CA ARG A 20 -17.94 6.11 -2.76
C ARG A 20 -19.11 6.05 -3.72
N GLU A 21 -19.35 7.13 -4.46
CA GLU A 21 -20.45 7.24 -5.41
C GLU A 21 -20.10 6.60 -6.76
N GLU A 22 -18.88 6.84 -7.25
CA GLU A 22 -18.41 6.33 -8.54
C GLU A 22 -17.98 4.85 -8.51
N LYS A 23 -17.83 4.26 -7.31
CA LYS A 23 -17.33 2.90 -7.07
C LYS A 23 -16.07 2.60 -7.87
N LEU A 24 -15.11 3.54 -7.84
CA LEU A 24 -13.89 3.42 -8.64
C LEU A 24 -13.06 2.21 -8.25
N PHE A 25 -13.07 1.81 -6.97
CA PHE A 25 -12.37 0.63 -6.45
C PHE A 25 -13.31 -0.24 -5.63
N ASP A 26 -13.17 -1.55 -5.78
CA ASP A 26 -13.89 -2.56 -5.00
C ASP A 26 -13.30 -2.72 -3.59
N THR A 27 -11.99 -2.45 -3.45
CA THR A 27 -11.31 -2.45 -2.15
C THR A 27 -10.24 -1.36 -2.08
N ILE A 28 -10.10 -0.76 -0.90
CA ILE A 28 -9.11 0.28 -0.59
C ILE A 28 -8.40 -0.12 0.70
N THR A 29 -7.14 -0.54 0.56
CA THR A 29 -6.34 -1.11 1.65
C THR A 29 -5.08 -0.30 1.90
N CYS A 30 -4.71 -0.15 3.17
CA CYS A 30 -3.52 0.60 3.58
C CYS A 30 -2.72 -0.20 4.61
N ILE A 31 -1.54 -0.66 4.21
CA ILE A 31 -0.66 -1.49 5.04
C ILE A 31 0.60 -0.71 5.37
N HIS A 32 0.93 -0.66 6.66
CA HIS A 32 2.18 -0.08 7.13
C HIS A 32 3.27 -1.14 7.15
N VAL A 33 4.34 -0.91 6.40
CA VAL A 33 5.48 -1.81 6.26
C VAL A 33 6.56 -1.38 7.24
N THR A 34 6.85 -2.25 8.22
CA THR A 34 7.93 -2.01 9.17
C THR A 34 9.31 -2.32 8.55
N GLU A 35 10.40 -1.80 9.11
CA GLU A 35 11.76 -2.04 8.59
C GLU A 35 12.14 -3.54 8.59
N THR A 36 11.64 -4.30 9.57
CA THR A 36 11.93 -5.73 9.74
C THR A 36 10.75 -6.61 9.35
N PHE A 37 9.97 -6.21 8.34
CA PHE A 37 8.78 -6.96 7.93
C PHE A 37 9.14 -8.34 7.36
N SER A 38 8.23 -9.29 7.56
CA SER A 38 8.18 -10.52 6.77
C SER A 38 7.08 -10.39 5.71
N VAL A 39 7.27 -11.00 4.54
CA VAL A 39 6.25 -10.98 3.47
C VAL A 39 4.95 -11.61 3.96
N GLY A 40 5.03 -12.70 4.72
CA GLY A 40 3.87 -13.36 5.32
C GLY A 40 3.08 -12.45 6.28
N ASP A 41 3.74 -11.68 7.14
CA ASP A 41 3.05 -10.73 8.03
C ASP A 41 2.29 -9.68 7.24
N ILE A 42 2.87 -9.17 6.15
CA ILE A 42 2.21 -8.20 5.30
C ILE A 42 1.02 -8.83 4.56
N PHE A 43 1.13 -10.07 4.08
CA PHE A 43 0.01 -10.78 3.46
C PHE A 43 -1.13 -11.02 4.44
N HIS A 44 -0.83 -11.39 5.68
CA HIS A 44 -1.84 -11.48 6.74
C HIS A 44 -2.56 -10.16 6.97
N ASP A 45 -1.82 -9.05 7.04
CA ASP A 45 -2.40 -7.74 7.28
C ASP A 45 -3.25 -7.27 6.09
N MET A 46 -2.83 -7.57 4.86
CA MET A 46 -3.64 -7.36 3.65
C MET A 46 -4.92 -8.18 3.67
N LEU A 47 -4.84 -9.48 3.97
CA LEU A 47 -6.00 -10.36 4.05
C LEU A 47 -6.99 -9.85 5.10
N ASN A 48 -6.51 -9.49 6.29
CA ASN A 48 -7.34 -8.93 7.34
C ASN A 48 -8.09 -7.67 6.89
N ASP A 49 -7.43 -6.76 6.18
CA ASP A 49 -8.06 -5.52 5.72
C ASP A 49 -9.03 -5.74 4.53
N ILE A 50 -8.76 -6.72 3.67
CA ILE A 50 -9.58 -7.01 2.48
C ILE A 50 -10.78 -7.91 2.80
N THR A 51 -10.60 -8.92 3.66
CA THR A 51 -11.59 -9.98 3.92
C THR A 51 -12.17 -9.93 5.33
N GLY A 52 -11.49 -9.24 6.27
CA GLY A 52 -11.81 -9.30 7.70
C GLY A 52 -11.26 -10.54 8.41
N ASP A 53 -10.53 -11.41 7.70
CA ASP A 53 -9.87 -12.59 8.26
C ASP A 53 -8.36 -12.52 8.02
N ARG A 54 -7.59 -12.48 9.11
CA ARG A 54 -6.13 -12.45 9.07
C ARG A 54 -5.53 -13.80 8.64
N HIS A 55 -6.27 -14.89 8.75
CA HIS A 55 -5.77 -16.26 8.50
C HIS A 55 -4.53 -16.62 9.34
N SER A 56 -4.48 -16.17 10.60
CA SER A 56 -3.30 -16.33 11.49
C SER A 56 -2.87 -17.79 11.77
N ASN A 57 -3.69 -18.77 11.37
CA ASN A 57 -3.37 -20.19 11.47
C ASN A 57 -2.52 -20.72 10.29
N ILE A 58 -2.38 -19.95 9.22
CA ILE A 58 -1.57 -20.30 8.05
C ILE A 58 -0.17 -19.73 8.25
N SER A 59 0.87 -20.56 8.24
CA SER A 59 2.26 -20.11 8.30
C SER A 59 2.99 -20.22 6.96
N ASP A 60 2.40 -20.91 5.98
CA ASP A 60 2.99 -21.05 4.65
C ASP A 60 2.72 -19.81 3.80
N CYS A 61 3.78 -19.18 3.30
CA CYS A 61 3.66 -17.95 2.52
C CYS A 61 3.03 -18.18 1.16
N VAL A 62 3.20 -19.37 0.56
CA VAL A 62 2.59 -19.70 -0.73
C VAL A 62 1.06 -19.81 -0.57
N GLU A 63 0.60 -20.49 0.48
CA GLU A 63 -0.83 -20.55 0.80
C GLU A 63 -1.42 -19.15 1.07
N LEU A 64 -0.70 -18.27 1.78
CA LEU A 64 -1.13 -16.88 1.98
C LEU A 64 -1.20 -16.09 0.67
N GLU A 65 -0.22 -16.26 -0.21
CA GLU A 65 -0.21 -15.64 -1.53
C GLU A 65 -1.43 -16.06 -2.36
N ASP A 66 -1.76 -17.35 -2.37
CA ASP A 66 -2.91 -17.88 -3.08
C ASP A 66 -4.23 -17.34 -2.50
N LYS A 67 -4.36 -17.27 -1.16
CA LYS A 67 -5.52 -16.63 -0.51
C LYS A 67 -5.66 -15.17 -0.89
N LEU A 68 -4.54 -14.45 -0.97
CA LEU A 68 -4.55 -13.04 -1.33
C LEU A 68 -4.91 -12.84 -2.81
N LYS A 69 -4.43 -13.71 -3.70
CA LYS A 69 -4.85 -13.74 -5.11
C LYS A 69 -6.34 -14.02 -5.23
N GLU A 70 -6.88 -15.01 -4.51
CA GLU A 70 -8.32 -15.28 -4.47
C GLU A 70 -9.12 -14.05 -4.01
N ALA A 71 -8.63 -13.36 -2.97
CA ALA A 71 -9.28 -12.18 -2.43
C ALA A 71 -9.23 -10.97 -3.37
N LEU A 72 -8.23 -10.87 -4.24
CA LEU A 72 -8.02 -9.77 -5.20
C LEU A 72 -8.54 -10.06 -6.61
N HIS A 73 -8.81 -11.33 -6.93
CA HIS A 73 -9.28 -11.76 -8.23
C HIS A 73 -10.57 -11.02 -8.62
N ASP A 74 -10.64 -10.56 -9.88
CA ASP A 74 -11.76 -9.79 -10.43
C ASP A 74 -12.15 -8.54 -9.61
N LYS A 75 -11.20 -7.98 -8.83
CA LYS A 75 -11.39 -6.71 -8.12
C LYS A 75 -10.46 -5.63 -8.67
N ARG A 76 -10.98 -4.41 -8.77
CA ARG A 76 -10.17 -3.21 -8.93
C ARG A 76 -9.82 -2.68 -7.55
N PHE A 77 -8.57 -2.81 -7.14
CA PHE A 77 -8.11 -2.40 -5.81
C PHE A 77 -7.27 -1.13 -5.83
N PHE A 78 -7.32 -0.39 -4.73
CA PHE A 78 -6.35 0.66 -4.40
C PHE A 78 -5.57 0.24 -3.16
N LEU A 79 -4.29 -0.10 -3.33
CA LEU A 79 -3.42 -0.52 -2.23
C LEU A 79 -2.43 0.59 -1.90
N ILE A 80 -2.30 0.92 -0.62
CA ILE A 80 -1.24 1.79 -0.10
C ILE A 80 -0.28 0.94 0.72
N LEU A 81 0.99 0.91 0.32
CA LEU A 81 2.10 0.38 1.12
C LEU A 81 2.84 1.56 1.73
N ASP A 82 2.59 1.82 3.01
CA ASP A 82 3.18 2.94 3.73
C ASP A 82 4.50 2.54 4.40
N ASP A 83 5.49 3.43 4.30
CA ASP A 83 6.79 3.35 4.97
C ASP A 83 7.71 2.19 4.53
N VAL A 84 7.61 1.77 3.26
CA VAL A 84 8.42 0.67 2.71
C VAL A 84 9.91 0.99 2.75
N TRP A 85 10.68 0.00 3.21
CA TRP A 85 12.13 -0.01 3.19
C TRP A 85 12.63 -0.86 2.03
N VAL A 86 13.16 -0.20 1.00
CA VAL A 86 13.73 -0.86 -0.20
C VAL A 86 15.24 -0.73 -0.17
N LYS A 87 15.96 -1.85 -0.28
CA LYS A 87 17.43 -1.86 -0.32
C LYS A 87 17.98 -1.51 -1.71
N ASN A 88 17.35 -2.03 -2.76
CA ASN A 88 17.70 -1.76 -4.15
C ASN A 88 16.56 -2.20 -5.09
N ARG A 89 16.77 -2.04 -6.41
CA ARG A 89 15.76 -2.36 -7.43
C ARG A 89 15.38 -3.84 -7.54
N ASN A 90 16.28 -4.74 -7.15
CA ASN A 90 16.10 -6.20 -7.23
C ASN A 90 15.89 -6.76 -5.82
N ASP A 91 15.18 -6.03 -4.97
CA ASP A 91 14.87 -6.47 -3.62
C ASP A 91 13.83 -7.60 -3.70
N GLN A 92 14.29 -8.85 -3.54
CA GLN A 92 13.47 -10.04 -3.68
C GLN A 92 12.25 -10.00 -2.75
N GLN A 93 12.38 -9.42 -1.54
CA GLN A 93 11.24 -9.31 -0.62
C GLN A 93 10.15 -8.37 -1.16
N LEU A 94 10.52 -7.34 -1.91
CA LEU A 94 9.56 -6.45 -2.56
C LEU A 94 8.90 -7.13 -3.76
N GLU A 95 9.66 -7.89 -4.55
CA GLU A 95 9.11 -8.67 -5.66
C GLU A 95 8.09 -9.71 -5.17
N GLU A 96 8.43 -10.45 -4.11
CA GLU A 96 7.53 -11.39 -3.43
C GLU A 96 6.29 -10.68 -2.86
N LEU A 97 6.47 -9.52 -2.21
CA LEU A 97 5.36 -8.74 -1.66
C LEU A 97 4.37 -8.27 -2.74
N LEU A 98 4.84 -7.97 -3.95
CA LEU A 98 4.01 -7.46 -5.04
C LEU A 98 3.45 -8.57 -5.95
N SER A 99 3.95 -9.82 -5.85
CA SER A 99 3.53 -10.93 -6.71
C SER A 99 2.02 -11.22 -6.72
N PRO A 100 1.25 -11.15 -5.61
CA PRO A 100 -0.17 -11.49 -5.64
C PRO A 100 -1.03 -10.40 -6.28
N LEU A 101 -0.48 -9.21 -6.54
CA LEU A 101 -1.23 -8.06 -7.06
C LEU A 101 -1.50 -8.18 -8.57
N ASN A 102 -0.85 -9.13 -9.25
CA ASN A 102 -0.95 -9.33 -10.70
C ASN A 102 -2.31 -9.86 -11.19
N VAL A 103 -3.17 -10.35 -10.29
CA VAL A 103 -4.53 -10.83 -10.60
C VAL A 103 -5.59 -9.73 -10.58
N GLY A 104 -5.19 -8.50 -10.22
CA GLY A 104 -6.10 -7.36 -10.14
C GLY A 104 -6.67 -6.95 -11.50
N MET A 105 -7.90 -6.40 -11.48
CA MET A 105 -8.51 -5.84 -12.68
C MET A 105 -7.75 -4.61 -13.19
N LYS A 106 -7.90 -4.34 -14.50
CA LYS A 106 -7.41 -3.11 -15.11
C LYS A 106 -7.95 -1.88 -14.35
N GLY A 107 -7.04 -0.98 -14.01
CA GLY A 107 -7.34 0.23 -13.24
C GLY A 107 -6.99 0.12 -11.76
N SER A 108 -6.62 -1.08 -11.26
CA SER A 108 -6.02 -1.22 -9.93
C SER A 108 -4.76 -0.35 -9.81
N LYS A 109 -4.53 0.19 -8.62
CA LYS A 109 -3.38 1.06 -8.35
C LYS A 109 -2.71 0.70 -7.03
N VAL A 110 -1.40 0.85 -7.01
CA VAL A 110 -0.57 0.73 -5.81
C VAL A 110 0.13 2.05 -5.58
N LEU A 111 -0.03 2.61 -4.38
CA LEU A 111 0.72 3.76 -3.90
C LEU A 111 1.74 3.26 -2.88
N VAL A 112 3.01 3.51 -3.13
CA VAL A 112 4.08 3.16 -2.19
C VAL A 112 4.64 4.45 -1.60
N THR A 113 4.64 4.58 -0.28
CA THR A 113 5.47 5.57 0.40
C THR A 113 6.72 4.86 0.93
N ALA A 114 7.87 5.49 0.76
CA ALA A 114 9.15 4.90 1.16
C ALA A 114 10.07 5.96 1.77
N ARG A 115 10.99 5.51 2.63
CA ARG A 115 12.02 6.38 3.22
C ARG A 115 13.25 6.52 2.32
N THR A 116 13.62 5.46 1.64
CA THR A 116 14.81 5.43 0.78
C THR A 116 14.47 5.92 -0.62
N LYS A 117 15.39 6.67 -1.22
CA LYS A 117 15.25 7.12 -2.61
C LYS A 117 15.28 5.93 -3.59
N ASP A 118 15.90 4.83 -3.19
CA ASP A 118 16.04 3.64 -4.01
C ASP A 118 14.69 2.97 -4.31
N ALA A 119 13.67 3.18 -3.47
CA ALA A 119 12.30 2.76 -3.77
C ALA A 119 11.74 3.42 -5.04
N MET A 120 12.23 4.61 -5.44
CA MET A 120 11.84 5.24 -6.70
C MET A 120 12.25 4.42 -7.92
N LEU A 121 13.27 3.56 -7.81
CA LEU A 121 13.75 2.71 -8.91
C LEU A 121 12.77 1.57 -9.24
N CYS A 122 11.86 1.27 -8.31
CA CYS A 122 10.88 0.18 -8.43
C CYS A 122 9.50 0.69 -8.90
N ALA A 123 9.30 2.01 -8.99
CA ALA A 123 8.02 2.59 -9.35
C ALA A 123 7.96 2.98 -10.83
N ASP A 124 6.83 2.68 -11.50
CA ASP A 124 6.59 3.13 -12.87
C ASP A 124 6.48 4.66 -12.99
N ARG A 125 5.97 5.32 -11.94
CA ARG A 125 5.79 6.78 -11.87
C ARG A 125 6.18 7.30 -10.49
N PRO A 126 7.48 7.48 -10.22
CA PRO A 126 7.92 7.94 -8.91
C PRO A 126 7.56 9.42 -8.71
N ILE A 127 6.90 9.73 -7.59
CA ILE A 127 6.63 11.10 -7.17
C ILE A 127 7.49 11.40 -5.95
N LYS A 128 8.45 12.33 -6.10
CA LYS A 128 9.21 12.83 -4.97
C LYS A 128 8.31 13.80 -4.20
N MET A 129 8.01 13.49 -2.94
CA MET A 129 7.37 14.49 -2.08
C MET A 129 8.31 15.69 -1.93
N PRO A 130 7.82 16.91 -2.16
CA PRO A 130 8.59 18.10 -1.84
C PRO A 130 8.86 18.11 -0.34
N ASP A 131 10.05 18.59 0.03
CA ASP A 131 10.35 18.90 1.43
C ASP A 131 9.47 20.09 1.81
N PHE A 132 8.27 19.82 2.31
CA PHE A 132 7.44 20.87 2.90
C PHE A 132 8.19 21.38 4.15
N ASP A 133 8.37 22.70 4.23
CA ASP A 133 8.78 23.31 5.50
C ASP A 133 7.65 23.16 6.53
N LYS A 134 7.98 23.34 7.82
CA LYS A 134 6.99 23.18 8.91
C LYS A 134 5.77 24.08 8.73
N GLU A 135 5.92 25.24 8.11
CA GLU A 135 4.83 26.20 7.90
C GLU A 135 3.83 25.72 6.84
N HIS A 136 4.29 25.10 5.75
CA HIS A 136 3.42 24.47 4.76
C HIS A 136 2.63 23.28 5.32
N TYR A 137 3.23 22.49 6.21
CA TYR A 137 2.49 21.41 6.89
C TYR A 137 1.35 21.97 7.75
N LEU A 138 1.61 23.02 8.53
CA LEU A 138 0.59 23.63 9.39
C LEU A 138 -0.59 24.17 8.57
N ASN A 139 -0.33 24.78 7.41
CA ASN A 139 -1.40 25.30 6.55
C ASN A 139 -2.30 24.21 5.95
N MET A 140 -1.81 22.97 5.77
CA MET A 140 -2.64 21.84 5.34
C MET A 140 -3.62 21.35 6.42
N PHE A 141 -3.36 21.59 7.71
CA PHE A 141 -4.19 21.11 8.83
C PHE A 141 -5.07 22.19 9.49
N MET A 142 -4.90 23.46 9.12
CA MET A 142 -5.58 24.60 9.78
C MET A 142 -6.88 25.03 9.10
N HIS A 143 -7.41 24.25 8.17
CA HIS A 143 -8.78 24.43 7.67
C HIS A 143 -9.68 23.36 8.29
N TYR A 144 -10.45 23.81 9.30
CA TYR A 144 -11.53 23.06 9.96
C TYR A 144 -12.77 22.97 9.06
#